data_AF-A0A428NZS0-F1
#
_entry.id   AF-A0A428NZS0-F1
#
_cell.length_a   1.000
_cell.length_b   1.000
_cell.length_c   1.000
_cell.angle_alpha   90.00
_cell.angle_beta   90.00
_cell.angle_gamma   90.00
#
_symmetry.space_group_name_H-M   'P 1'
#
loop_
_entity.id
_entity.type
_entity.pdbx_description
1 polymer ?
#
loop_
_entity_poly.entity_id
_entity_poly.type
_entity_poly.pdbx_seq_one_letter_code
_entity_poly.pdbx_strand_id
1 'polypeptide(L)'
;MRSETVPLRRLQAFLDESSVQPLAGRFLVPGTADADIIFSDTPISFMMGVNAETGVVMDKHHPLLGVPLQGKAFALRKGRGSCASSAVILELLYLGTAPSALIFREMDPILVLGVLLAGALHSKSIPVVQIEDDAAWEKLATAQSCKITSKGLMIGDEQLPLDRPYSQSVKTSPEDDRMLRGEGYDLATQMAMELIVEFASIQGAKDLTTVSQVHIDACCLVGKTGLLVPQRLLELGGRVRVPATCNSLDVDRQRWRALGTDPDVSQFASKIGDAYLAMGASMSFTCAPYLLDSKPQQGDQIAWGESNAVAFANSVLGARTQKYPDYLDVLIALTGRAPVMDCDLDEGRRPTMSFHITVQLLTG
;
A
#
# COMPACT_ATOMS: atom_id res chain seq x y z
N MET A 1 -6.42 14.53 -29.87
CA MET A 1 -4.96 14.53 -29.63
C MET A 1 -4.68 13.56 -28.51
N ARG A 2 -3.84 12.54 -28.74
CA ARG A 2 -3.39 11.62 -27.68
C ARG A 2 -2.51 12.45 -26.73
N SER A 3 -2.85 12.47 -25.43
CA SER A 3 -1.97 13.06 -24.41
C SER A 3 -0.63 12.34 -24.48
N GLU A 4 0.45 13.08 -24.72
CA GLU A 4 1.80 12.58 -24.53
C GLU A 4 1.96 12.36 -23.03
N THR A 5 1.96 11.09 -22.61
CA THR A 5 2.17 10.67 -21.22
C THR A 5 3.39 11.39 -20.65
N VAL A 6 3.20 12.24 -19.64
CA VAL A 6 4.30 12.90 -18.94
C VAL A 6 5.14 11.82 -18.27
N PRO A 7 6.41 11.61 -18.66
CA PRO A 7 7.22 10.59 -18.03
C PRO A 7 7.52 10.99 -16.58
N LEU A 8 7.17 10.15 -15.62
CA LEU A 8 7.55 10.33 -14.22
C LEU A 8 9.08 10.40 -14.14
N ARG A 9 9.65 11.42 -13.47
CA ARG A 9 11.12 11.67 -13.40
C ARG A 9 11.92 10.48 -12.87
N ARG A 10 11.31 9.62 -12.04
CA ARG A 10 11.92 8.39 -11.52
C ARG A 10 11.78 7.18 -12.45
N LEU A 11 10.84 7.22 -13.40
CA LEU A 11 10.58 6.13 -14.34
C LEU A 11 11.42 6.21 -15.62
N GLN A 12 11.92 7.40 -15.99
CA GLN A 12 12.70 7.59 -17.22
C GLN A 12 13.95 6.70 -17.31
N ALA A 13 14.56 6.32 -16.19
CA ALA A 13 15.76 5.48 -16.17
C ALA A 13 15.51 3.99 -16.51
N PHE A 14 14.24 3.57 -16.63
CA PHE A 14 13.88 2.15 -16.79
C PHE A 14 13.00 1.83 -18.00
N LEU A 15 12.70 2.83 -18.85
CA LEU A 15 11.76 2.73 -19.97
C LEU A 15 12.28 1.98 -21.22
N ASP A 16 13.52 1.53 -21.25
CA ASP A 16 14.06 0.85 -22.43
C ASP A 16 14.21 -0.67 -22.26
N GLU A 17 13.71 -1.35 -23.30
CA GLU A 17 13.77 -2.78 -23.66
C GLU A 17 12.68 -3.71 -23.08
N SER A 18 11.67 -3.99 -23.90
CA SER A 18 10.82 -5.18 -23.78
C SER A 18 11.65 -6.43 -24.08
N SER A 19 11.78 -7.34 -23.12
CA SER A 19 12.41 -8.63 -23.35
C SER A 19 11.43 -9.64 -23.94
N VAL A 20 11.79 -10.24 -25.08
CA VAL A 20 10.99 -11.23 -25.85
C VAL A 20 11.19 -12.67 -25.34
N GLN A 21 11.57 -12.85 -24.07
CA GLN A 21 11.83 -14.17 -23.47
C GLN A 21 10.65 -14.55 -22.56
N PRO A 22 10.38 -15.84 -22.30
CA PRO A 22 9.48 -16.23 -21.21
C PRO A 22 10.06 -15.70 -19.90
N LEU A 23 9.29 -14.86 -19.21
CA LEU A 23 9.72 -14.18 -18.00
C LEU A 23 9.34 -15.03 -16.80
N ALA A 24 10.26 -15.18 -15.84
CA ALA A 24 9.98 -15.90 -14.60
C ALA A 24 9.04 -15.11 -13.67
N GLY A 25 8.89 -13.82 -13.95
CA GLY A 25 8.09 -12.88 -13.19
C GLY A 25 8.43 -11.45 -13.59
N ARG A 26 8.26 -10.51 -12.66
CA ARG A 26 8.45 -9.08 -12.90
C ARG A 26 9.00 -8.35 -11.69
N PHE A 27 9.69 -7.24 -11.93
CA PHE A 27 9.90 -6.23 -10.89
C PHE A 27 8.54 -5.66 -10.46
N LEU A 28 8.46 -5.16 -9.24
CA LEU A 28 7.38 -4.31 -8.75
C LEU A 28 7.99 -2.99 -8.25
N VAL A 29 9.14 -3.07 -7.58
CA VAL A 29 10.02 -1.95 -7.26
C VAL A 29 11.44 -2.32 -7.72
N PRO A 30 12.05 -1.58 -8.67
CA PRO A 30 13.41 -1.82 -9.11
C PRO A 30 14.42 -1.63 -7.99
N GLY A 31 15.50 -2.42 -8.02
CA GLY A 31 16.60 -2.32 -7.07
C GLY A 31 17.57 -3.47 -7.21
N THR A 32 18.55 -3.54 -6.32
CA THR A 32 19.50 -4.64 -6.26
C THR A 32 19.63 -5.16 -4.84
N ALA A 33 19.81 -6.47 -4.68
CA ALA A 33 20.05 -7.10 -3.40
C ALA A 33 20.94 -8.33 -3.59
N ASP A 34 21.70 -8.68 -2.57
CA ASP A 34 22.53 -9.89 -2.51
C ASP A 34 22.45 -10.40 -1.08
N ALA A 35 21.65 -11.45 -0.85
CA ALA A 35 21.23 -11.83 0.49
C ALA A 35 20.81 -13.30 0.60
N ASP A 36 20.92 -13.85 1.81
CA ASP A 36 20.32 -15.14 2.15
C ASP A 36 18.80 -15.06 2.05
N ILE A 37 18.19 -16.14 1.59
CA ILE A 37 16.74 -16.26 1.43
C ILE A 37 16.13 -16.70 2.76
N ILE A 38 15.06 -16.03 3.15
CA ILE A 38 14.07 -16.57 4.08
C ILE A 38 12.82 -16.85 3.26
N PHE A 39 12.41 -18.12 3.20
CA PHE A 39 11.28 -18.55 2.42
C PHE A 39 10.09 -18.92 3.31
N SER A 40 8.87 -18.54 2.91
CA SER A 40 7.65 -19.09 3.49
C SER A 40 6.50 -19.12 2.49
N ASP A 41 5.86 -20.28 2.35
CA ASP A 41 4.61 -20.39 1.58
C ASP A 41 3.37 -20.01 2.43
N THR A 42 3.57 -19.72 3.72
CA THR A 42 2.51 -19.25 4.62
C THR A 42 2.36 -17.73 4.52
N PRO A 43 1.17 -17.20 4.23
CA PRO A 43 0.97 -15.75 4.23
C PRO A 43 1.12 -15.14 5.62
N ILE A 44 1.77 -13.97 5.69
CA ILE A 44 2.01 -13.23 6.93
C ILE A 44 1.47 -11.80 6.87
N SER A 45 0.94 -11.30 7.98
CA SER A 45 0.63 -9.88 8.14
C SER A 45 1.82 -9.15 8.77
N PHE A 46 2.25 -8.02 8.23
CA PHE A 46 3.34 -7.25 8.84
C PHE A 46 2.86 -6.52 10.10
N MET A 47 1.66 -5.92 10.10
CA MET A 47 1.10 -5.14 11.22
C MET A 47 1.14 -5.83 12.59
N MET A 48 0.86 -7.12 12.64
CA MET A 48 0.87 -7.89 13.89
C MET A 48 1.81 -9.09 13.86
N GLY A 49 2.48 -9.32 12.74
CA GLY A 49 3.32 -10.49 12.54
C GLY A 49 4.80 -10.19 12.43
N VAL A 50 5.21 -8.93 12.29
CA VAL A 50 6.62 -8.52 12.29
C VAL A 50 6.80 -7.34 13.23
N ASN A 51 7.74 -7.46 14.18
CA ASN A 51 8.09 -6.35 15.04
C ASN A 51 8.93 -5.33 14.24
N ALA A 52 8.43 -4.11 14.08
CA ALA A 52 9.09 -3.07 13.29
C ALA A 52 10.45 -2.63 13.87
N GLU A 53 10.62 -2.65 15.19
CA GLU A 53 11.86 -2.22 15.85
C GLU A 53 12.99 -3.24 15.71
N THR A 54 12.67 -4.53 15.65
CA THR A 54 13.67 -5.61 15.60
C THR A 54 13.75 -6.31 14.25
N GLY A 55 12.74 -6.18 13.40
CA GLY A 55 12.62 -6.94 12.15
C GLY A 55 12.33 -8.43 12.36
N VAL A 56 11.94 -8.84 13.56
CA VAL A 56 11.70 -10.26 13.91
C VAL A 56 10.23 -10.63 13.71
N VAL A 57 9.98 -11.79 13.12
CA VAL A 57 8.64 -12.37 13.01
C VAL A 57 8.09 -12.73 14.38
N MET A 58 6.90 -12.21 14.72
CA MET A 58 6.24 -12.36 16.02
C MET A 58 4.86 -13.03 15.96
N ASP A 59 4.34 -13.34 14.76
CA ASP A 59 3.08 -14.08 14.62
C ASP A 59 3.25 -15.51 15.19
N LYS A 60 2.57 -15.78 16.30
CA LYS A 60 2.65 -17.06 17.04
C LYS A 60 2.20 -18.27 16.23
N HIS A 61 1.44 -18.05 15.16
CA HIS A 61 0.91 -19.11 14.30
C HIS A 61 1.72 -19.26 13.00
N HIS A 62 2.75 -18.44 12.80
CA HIS A 62 3.55 -18.46 11.60
C HIS A 62 4.78 -19.39 11.76
N PRO A 63 5.14 -20.19 10.75
CA PRO A 63 6.28 -21.11 10.83
C PRO A 63 7.63 -20.42 11.05
N LEU A 64 7.72 -19.14 10.68
CA LEU A 64 8.93 -18.31 10.87
C LEU A 64 8.99 -17.56 12.20
N LEU A 65 8.15 -17.90 13.20
CA LEU A 65 8.19 -17.25 14.52
C LEU A 65 9.64 -17.17 15.08
N GLY A 66 10.06 -15.96 15.46
CA GLY A 66 11.40 -15.69 16.00
C GLY A 66 12.50 -15.49 14.96
N VAL A 67 12.20 -15.63 13.67
CA VAL A 67 13.18 -15.43 12.59
C VAL A 67 13.38 -13.93 12.32
N PRO A 68 14.62 -13.42 12.32
CA PRO A 68 14.93 -12.05 11.92
C PRO A 68 14.91 -11.93 10.39
N LEU A 69 14.22 -10.89 9.89
CA LEU A 69 14.14 -10.59 8.45
C LEU A 69 15.21 -9.58 8.00
N GLN A 70 15.80 -8.84 8.93
CA GLN A 70 16.76 -7.78 8.62
C GLN A 70 17.89 -8.28 7.72
N GLY A 71 18.11 -7.59 6.60
CA GLY A 71 19.20 -7.91 5.67
C GLY A 71 18.95 -9.14 4.79
N LYS A 72 17.84 -9.86 4.94
CA LYS A 72 17.51 -11.07 4.18
C LYS A 72 16.68 -10.77 2.93
N ALA A 73 16.71 -11.65 1.95
CA ALA A 73 15.72 -11.67 0.87
C ALA A 73 14.50 -12.47 1.34
N PHE A 74 13.40 -11.78 1.64
CA PHE A 74 12.21 -12.44 2.17
C PHE A 74 11.29 -12.85 1.03
N ALA A 75 11.27 -14.15 0.73
CA ALA A 75 10.40 -14.77 -0.26
C ALA A 75 9.14 -15.31 0.42
N LEU A 76 7.99 -14.74 0.09
CA LEU A 76 6.70 -15.11 0.68
C LEU A 76 5.64 -15.30 -0.38
N ARG A 77 4.74 -16.27 -0.17
CA ARG A 77 3.64 -16.50 -1.12
C ARG A 77 2.85 -15.23 -1.39
N LYS A 78 2.42 -14.56 -0.33
CA LYS A 78 1.78 -13.24 -0.33
C LYS A 78 1.71 -12.70 1.09
N GLY A 79 1.47 -11.40 1.27
CA GLY A 79 1.08 -10.91 2.58
C GLY A 79 -0.40 -11.20 2.89
N ARG A 80 -0.75 -11.08 4.17
CA ARG A 80 -2.08 -11.39 4.72
C ARG A 80 -2.65 -10.16 5.42
N GLY A 81 -3.11 -9.16 4.66
CA GLY A 81 -3.52 -7.87 5.25
C GLY A 81 -2.49 -7.35 6.28
N SER A 82 -2.80 -6.44 7.20
CA SER A 82 -3.81 -5.38 7.19
C SER A 82 -3.46 -4.30 6.16
N CYS A 83 -4.35 -3.35 5.87
CA CYS A 83 -4.01 -2.12 5.13
C CYS A 83 -2.79 -1.39 5.73
N ALA A 84 -2.67 -1.40 7.07
CA ALA A 84 -1.53 -0.89 7.83
C ALA A 84 -0.19 -1.61 7.62
N SER A 85 -0.14 -2.74 6.91
CA SER A 85 1.14 -3.40 6.59
C SER A 85 2.05 -2.51 5.72
N SER A 86 1.50 -1.54 4.97
CA SER A 86 2.30 -0.53 4.24
C SER A 86 3.06 0.38 5.20
N ALA A 87 2.44 0.78 6.32
CA ALA A 87 3.08 1.58 7.36
C ALA A 87 4.17 0.80 8.10
N VAL A 88 4.01 -0.50 8.27
CA VAL A 88 4.99 -1.34 8.97
C VAL A 88 6.25 -1.55 8.14
N ILE A 89 6.13 -1.87 6.85
CA ILE A 89 7.32 -1.99 5.98
C ILE A 89 8.02 -0.64 5.81
N LEU A 90 7.27 0.46 5.79
CA LEU A 90 7.82 1.81 5.83
C LEU A 90 8.63 2.06 7.12
N GLU A 91 8.08 1.71 8.29
CA GLU A 91 8.78 1.82 9.58
C GLU A 91 10.04 0.94 9.61
N LEU A 92 9.96 -0.32 9.17
CA LEU A 92 11.10 -1.23 9.07
C LEU A 92 12.23 -0.64 8.22
N LEU A 93 11.90 -0.03 7.06
CA LEU A 93 12.88 0.63 6.21
C LEU A 93 13.45 1.87 6.91
N TYR A 94 12.59 2.68 7.52
CA TYR A 94 12.99 3.87 8.27
C TYR A 94 13.96 3.54 9.42
N LEU A 95 13.72 2.46 10.16
CA LEU A 95 14.58 1.99 11.26
C LEU A 95 15.81 1.19 10.79
N GLY A 96 15.81 0.73 9.53
CA GLY A 96 16.91 -0.07 8.98
C GLY A 96 16.85 -1.56 9.39
N THR A 97 15.69 -2.03 9.83
CA THR A 97 15.39 -3.40 10.29
C THR A 97 14.65 -4.21 9.23
N ALA A 98 14.37 -3.62 8.07
CA ALA A 98 13.73 -4.26 6.92
C ALA A 98 14.57 -5.40 6.31
N PRO A 99 13.92 -6.35 5.61
CA PRO A 99 14.62 -7.21 4.66
C PRO A 99 15.31 -6.40 3.57
N SER A 100 16.35 -6.97 2.97
CA SER A 100 17.06 -6.38 1.82
C SER A 100 16.28 -6.50 0.51
N ALA A 101 15.30 -7.41 0.43
CA ALA A 101 14.42 -7.61 -0.71
C ALA A 101 13.11 -8.27 -0.30
N LEU A 102 12.04 -8.01 -1.06
CA LEU A 102 10.79 -8.76 -0.99
C LEU A 102 10.57 -9.51 -2.31
N ILE A 103 10.23 -10.79 -2.21
CA ILE A 103 9.96 -11.67 -3.36
C ILE A 103 8.58 -12.29 -3.14
N PHE A 104 7.62 -12.01 -4.02
CA PHE A 104 6.24 -12.46 -3.92
C PHE A 104 5.90 -13.54 -4.94
N ARG A 105 5.08 -14.54 -4.57
CA ARG A 105 4.40 -15.40 -5.55
C ARG A 105 3.20 -14.68 -6.14
N GLU A 106 2.30 -14.26 -5.27
CA GLU A 106 1.14 -13.42 -5.60
C GLU A 106 1.44 -11.99 -5.13
N MET A 107 1.28 -11.02 -6.02
CA MET A 107 1.57 -9.61 -5.73
C MET A 107 0.78 -9.11 -4.51
N ASP A 108 1.50 -8.47 -3.57
CA ASP A 108 0.91 -7.78 -2.43
C ASP A 108 0.99 -6.26 -2.63
N PRO A 109 -0.13 -5.60 -2.97
CA PRO A 109 -0.13 -4.17 -3.24
C PRO A 109 0.14 -3.32 -1.99
N ILE A 110 -0.15 -3.86 -0.80
CA ILE A 110 0.02 -3.12 0.46
C ILE A 110 1.49 -2.95 0.79
N LEU A 111 2.26 -4.05 0.74
CA LEU A 111 3.69 -4.00 1.02
C LEU A 111 4.46 -3.21 -0.06
N VAL A 112 4.06 -3.36 -1.33
CA VAL A 112 4.64 -2.58 -2.43
C VAL A 112 4.50 -1.08 -2.19
N LEU A 113 3.30 -0.60 -1.83
CA LEU A 113 3.09 0.83 -1.56
C LEU A 113 4.01 1.34 -0.45
N GLY A 114 4.16 0.59 0.64
CA GLY A 114 5.03 0.99 1.74
C GLY A 114 6.49 1.18 1.32
N VAL A 115 7.00 0.33 0.41
CA VAL A 115 8.34 0.50 -0.18
C VAL A 115 8.41 1.74 -1.08
N LEU A 116 7.40 1.99 -1.93
CA LEU A 116 7.34 3.18 -2.77
C LEU A 116 7.35 4.48 -1.94
N LEU A 117 6.57 4.51 -0.86
CA LEU A 117 6.52 5.63 0.08
C LEU A 117 7.86 5.87 0.77
N ALA A 118 8.54 4.81 1.20
CA ALA A 118 9.86 4.91 1.80
C ALA A 118 10.86 5.53 0.81
N GLY A 119 10.79 5.15 -0.47
CA GLY A 119 11.63 5.70 -1.52
C GLY A 119 11.31 7.17 -1.81
N ALA A 120 10.02 7.54 -1.78
CA ALA A 120 9.56 8.92 -1.98
C ALA A 120 9.94 9.86 -0.83
N LEU A 121 9.67 9.46 0.41
CA LEU A 121 9.73 10.32 1.58
C LEU A 121 11.08 10.28 2.31
N HIS A 122 11.79 9.15 2.25
CA HIS A 122 12.99 8.91 3.06
C HIS A 122 14.21 8.49 2.24
N SER A 123 14.09 8.40 0.91
CA SER A 123 15.14 7.90 0.01
C SER A 123 15.65 6.51 0.42
N LYS A 124 14.78 5.67 1.00
CA LYS A 124 15.06 4.30 1.38
C LYS A 124 14.18 3.36 0.56
N SER A 125 14.77 2.41 -0.15
CA SER A 125 14.02 1.47 -0.99
C SER A 125 14.73 0.13 -1.04
N ILE A 126 13.97 -0.93 -1.31
CA ILE A 126 14.46 -2.28 -1.53
C ILE A 126 13.82 -2.82 -2.81
N PRO A 127 14.50 -3.72 -3.55
CA PRO A 127 13.85 -4.40 -4.65
C PRO A 127 12.65 -5.21 -4.17
N VAL A 128 11.55 -5.09 -4.91
CA VAL A 128 10.36 -5.92 -4.76
C VAL A 128 10.11 -6.59 -6.09
N VAL A 129 10.00 -7.91 -6.09
CA VAL A 129 9.77 -8.70 -7.31
C VAL A 129 8.62 -9.68 -7.11
N GLN A 130 7.91 -10.00 -8.18
CA GLN A 130 6.91 -11.06 -8.25
C GLN A 130 7.47 -12.19 -9.11
N ILE A 131 7.32 -13.45 -8.69
CA ILE A 131 7.73 -14.65 -9.42
C ILE A 131 6.49 -15.50 -9.71
N GLU A 132 6.10 -15.55 -10.97
CA GLU A 132 4.88 -16.23 -11.47
C GLU A 132 5.18 -17.60 -12.09
N ASP A 133 6.44 -17.89 -12.41
CA ASP A 133 6.87 -19.20 -12.86
C ASP A 133 6.96 -20.20 -11.69
N ASP A 134 6.32 -21.36 -11.81
CA ASP A 134 6.27 -22.38 -10.75
C ASP A 134 7.66 -22.96 -10.47
N ALA A 135 8.44 -23.25 -11.52
CA ALA A 135 9.76 -23.85 -11.35
C ALA A 135 10.73 -22.89 -10.65
N ALA A 136 10.67 -21.59 -10.97
CA ALA A 136 11.42 -20.54 -10.29
C ALA A 136 11.03 -20.41 -8.81
N TRP A 137 9.73 -20.53 -8.49
CA TRP A 137 9.25 -20.48 -7.10
C TRP A 137 9.75 -21.66 -6.27
N GLU A 138 9.68 -22.89 -6.81
CA GLU A 138 10.20 -24.09 -6.14
C GLU A 138 11.72 -24.04 -5.94
N LYS A 139 12.46 -23.42 -6.88
CA LYS A 139 13.90 -23.16 -6.71
C LYS A 139 14.16 -22.20 -5.54
N LEU A 140 13.38 -21.12 -5.41
CA LEU A 140 13.49 -20.20 -4.27
C LEU A 140 13.26 -20.90 -2.93
N ALA A 141 12.36 -21.87 -2.88
CA ALA A 141 12.05 -22.61 -1.65
C ALA A 141 13.22 -23.43 -1.10
N THR A 142 14.16 -23.82 -1.98
CA THR A 142 15.31 -24.69 -1.63
C THR A 142 16.65 -23.97 -1.68
N ALA A 143 16.69 -22.75 -2.24
CA ALA A 143 17.91 -21.95 -2.37
C ALA A 143 18.33 -21.32 -1.03
N GLN A 144 19.64 -21.19 -0.83
CA GLN A 144 20.20 -20.56 0.37
C GLN A 144 20.26 -19.03 0.24
N SER A 145 20.56 -18.52 -0.95
CA SER A 145 20.74 -17.10 -1.23
C SER A 145 20.28 -16.76 -2.63
N CYS A 146 19.99 -15.49 -2.86
CA CYS A 146 19.71 -14.96 -4.19
C CYS A 146 20.36 -13.59 -4.39
N LYS A 147 20.49 -13.22 -5.66
CA LYS A 147 20.89 -11.88 -6.06
C LYS A 147 19.87 -11.26 -7.00
N ILE A 148 19.37 -10.08 -6.66
CA ILE A 148 18.52 -9.28 -7.53
C ILE A 148 19.41 -8.24 -8.21
N THR A 149 19.36 -8.20 -9.54
CA THR A 149 20.13 -7.28 -10.38
C THR A 149 19.20 -6.51 -11.32
N SER A 150 19.70 -5.53 -12.05
CA SER A 150 18.91 -4.83 -13.08
C SER A 150 18.43 -5.70 -14.24
N LYS A 151 18.95 -6.94 -14.35
CA LYS A 151 18.62 -7.91 -15.41
C LYS A 151 17.73 -9.06 -14.93
N GLY A 152 17.37 -9.10 -13.65
CA GLY A 152 16.53 -10.15 -13.09
C GLY A 152 17.04 -10.74 -11.77
N LEU A 153 16.48 -11.88 -11.40
CA LEU A 153 16.78 -12.63 -10.18
C LEU A 153 17.79 -13.74 -10.50
N MET A 154 18.82 -13.90 -9.66
CA MET A 154 19.77 -14.99 -9.75
C MET A 154 19.63 -15.93 -8.56
N ILE A 155 19.62 -17.23 -8.84
CA ILE A 155 19.61 -18.31 -7.85
C ILE A 155 20.73 -19.29 -8.24
N GLY A 156 21.80 -19.34 -7.45
CA GLY A 156 23.04 -19.98 -7.88
C GLY A 156 23.62 -19.31 -9.14
N ASP A 157 23.94 -20.11 -10.16
CA ASP A 157 24.44 -19.63 -11.46
C ASP A 157 23.32 -19.32 -12.47
N GLU A 158 22.06 -19.61 -12.12
CA GLU A 158 20.93 -19.41 -13.02
C GLU A 158 20.40 -17.98 -12.91
N GLN A 159 20.21 -17.35 -14.07
CA GLN A 159 19.57 -16.05 -14.19
C GLN A 159 18.13 -16.20 -14.69
N LEU A 160 17.19 -15.79 -13.84
CA LEU A 160 15.77 -15.72 -14.13
C LEU A 160 15.44 -14.31 -14.63
N PRO A 161 15.07 -14.14 -15.92
CA PRO A 161 14.71 -12.85 -16.47
C PRO A 161 13.39 -12.37 -15.86
N LEU A 162 13.35 -11.10 -15.46
CA LEU A 162 12.17 -10.45 -14.89
C LEU A 162 11.73 -9.30 -15.80
N ASP A 163 10.43 -9.22 -16.06
CA ASP A 163 9.85 -8.07 -16.75
C ASP A 163 9.96 -6.82 -15.89
N ARG A 164 9.92 -5.64 -16.52
CA ARG A 164 9.75 -4.38 -15.81
C ARG A 164 8.27 -4.00 -15.80
N PRO A 165 7.67 -3.71 -14.63
CA PRO A 165 6.26 -3.36 -14.48
C PRO A 165 6.03 -1.89 -14.88
N TYR A 166 6.50 -1.50 -16.06
CA TYR A 166 6.35 -0.13 -16.57
C TYR A 166 6.05 -0.13 -18.08
N SER A 167 5.80 -1.29 -18.68
CA SER A 167 5.43 -1.42 -20.10
C SER A 167 4.02 -0.91 -20.41
N GLN A 168 3.16 -0.77 -19.38
CA GLN A 168 1.78 -0.29 -19.52
C GLN A 168 1.64 1.15 -19.01
N SER A 169 1.13 2.02 -19.89
CA SER A 169 0.79 3.41 -19.53
C SER A 169 -0.60 3.49 -18.89
N VAL A 170 -0.67 4.13 -17.73
CA VAL A 170 -1.94 4.55 -17.12
C VAL A 170 -2.41 5.80 -17.86
N LYS A 171 -3.66 5.80 -18.31
CA LYS A 171 -4.25 6.96 -18.98
C LYS A 171 -4.52 8.07 -17.96
N THR A 172 -3.94 9.22 -18.22
CA THR A 172 -4.11 10.45 -17.45
C THR A 172 -5.03 11.44 -18.15
N SER A 173 -5.76 12.24 -17.38
CA SER A 173 -6.48 13.41 -17.86
C SER A 173 -5.57 14.64 -17.93
N PRO A 174 -5.96 15.73 -18.62
CA PRO A 174 -5.18 16.96 -18.62
C PRO A 174 -4.91 17.53 -17.22
N GLU A 175 -5.83 17.30 -16.28
CA GLU A 175 -5.69 17.73 -14.89
C GLU A 175 -4.67 16.86 -14.15
N ASP A 176 -4.72 15.53 -14.35
CA ASP A 176 -3.70 14.60 -13.83
C ASP A 176 -2.30 15.00 -14.31
N ASP A 177 -2.17 15.32 -15.60
CA ASP A 177 -0.91 15.75 -16.20
C ASP A 177 -0.38 17.07 -15.61
N ARG A 178 -1.28 18.00 -15.25
CA ARG A 178 -0.90 19.23 -14.53
C ARG A 178 -0.41 18.93 -13.12
N MET A 179 -1.08 18.02 -12.39
CA MET A 179 -0.62 17.59 -11.06
C MET A 179 0.77 16.95 -11.14
N LEU A 180 1.00 16.06 -12.12
CA LEU A 180 2.31 15.44 -12.37
C LEU A 180 3.42 16.46 -12.67
N ARG A 181 3.11 17.53 -13.40
CA ARG A 181 4.06 18.61 -13.68
C ARG A 181 4.17 19.66 -12.56
N GLY A 182 3.32 19.60 -11.54
CA GLY A 182 3.25 20.60 -10.47
C GLY A 182 2.67 21.95 -10.92
N GLU A 183 1.91 21.99 -12.01
CA GLU A 183 1.40 23.22 -12.64
C GLU A 183 0.20 23.82 -11.90
N GLY A 184 0.49 24.57 -10.83
CA GLY A 184 -0.52 25.17 -9.95
C GLY A 184 -0.92 24.27 -8.78
N TYR A 185 -0.09 23.27 -8.46
CA TYR A 185 -0.27 22.34 -7.36
C TYR A 185 0.92 22.42 -6.39
N ASP A 186 0.67 22.13 -5.12
CA ASP A 186 1.72 21.97 -4.11
C ASP A 186 2.55 20.70 -4.36
N LEU A 187 3.73 20.64 -3.75
CA LEU A 187 4.66 19.52 -3.94
C LEU A 187 4.10 18.20 -3.39
N ALA A 188 3.22 18.26 -2.37
CA ALA A 188 2.60 17.06 -1.83
C ALA A 188 1.60 16.47 -2.84
N THR A 189 0.75 17.28 -3.48
CA THR A 189 -0.14 16.81 -4.56
C THR A 189 0.66 16.27 -5.73
N GLN A 190 1.75 16.93 -6.15
CA GLN A 190 2.60 16.43 -7.23
C GLN A 190 3.16 15.04 -6.89
N MET A 191 3.81 14.89 -5.74
CA MET A 191 4.37 13.61 -5.29
C MET A 191 3.29 12.53 -5.11
N ALA A 192 2.12 12.91 -4.58
CA ALA A 192 0.99 12.00 -4.44
C ALA A 192 0.51 11.48 -5.79
N MET A 193 0.41 12.35 -6.80
CA MET A 193 0.02 11.97 -8.14
C MET A 193 1.07 11.05 -8.81
N GLU A 194 2.36 11.34 -8.63
CA GLU A 194 3.45 10.48 -9.13
C GLU A 194 3.35 9.06 -8.56
N LEU A 195 3.16 8.94 -7.24
CA LEU A 195 3.01 7.67 -6.55
C LEU A 195 1.72 6.93 -6.93
N ILE A 196 0.60 7.64 -7.12
CA ILE A 196 -0.66 7.03 -7.57
C ILE A 196 -0.49 6.42 -8.97
N VAL A 197 0.13 7.14 -9.91
CA VAL A 197 0.36 6.63 -11.27
C VAL A 197 1.32 5.44 -11.25
N GLU A 198 2.41 5.52 -10.49
CA GLU A 198 3.35 4.40 -10.35
C GLU A 198 2.67 3.16 -9.76
N PHE A 199 1.92 3.34 -8.68
CA PHE A 199 1.17 2.26 -8.04
C PHE A 199 0.08 1.68 -8.95
N ALA A 200 -0.63 2.53 -9.69
CA ALA A 200 -1.61 2.13 -10.71
C ALA A 200 -0.97 1.26 -11.80
N SER A 201 0.18 1.68 -12.33
CA SER A 201 0.94 0.91 -13.33
C SER A 201 1.37 -0.46 -12.81
N ILE A 202 1.90 -0.53 -11.58
CA ILE A 202 2.33 -1.80 -10.97
C ILE A 202 1.16 -2.78 -10.82
N GLN A 203 0.00 -2.27 -10.41
CA GLN A 203 -1.22 -3.08 -10.31
C GLN A 203 -1.87 -3.43 -11.65
N GLY A 204 -1.40 -2.86 -12.77
CA GLY A 204 -1.97 -3.08 -14.10
C GLY A 204 -3.25 -2.29 -14.36
N ALA A 205 -3.49 -1.20 -13.60
CA ALA A 205 -4.59 -0.28 -13.86
C ALA A 205 -4.37 0.44 -15.20
N LYS A 206 -5.46 0.64 -15.95
CA LYS A 206 -5.40 1.35 -17.24
C LYS A 206 -5.83 2.80 -17.14
N ASP A 207 -6.64 3.13 -16.15
CA ASP A 207 -7.29 4.42 -15.99
C ASP A 207 -7.30 4.83 -14.51
N LEU A 208 -7.48 6.14 -14.29
CA LEU A 208 -7.74 6.71 -12.98
C LEU A 208 -9.17 7.29 -12.93
N THR A 209 -9.84 7.14 -11.78
CA THR A 209 -11.15 7.73 -11.52
C THR A 209 -11.07 8.87 -10.51
N THR A 210 -12.05 9.76 -10.55
CA THR A 210 -12.26 10.75 -9.49
C THR A 210 -13.04 10.09 -8.36
N VAL A 211 -12.67 10.38 -7.12
CA VAL A 211 -13.45 9.99 -5.94
C VAL A 211 -14.23 11.19 -5.39
N SER A 212 -15.43 10.95 -4.85
CA SER A 212 -16.28 11.97 -4.26
C SER A 212 -15.90 12.29 -2.81
N GLN A 213 -15.32 11.31 -2.10
CA GLN A 213 -14.84 11.48 -0.72
C GLN A 213 -13.80 10.44 -0.33
N VAL A 214 -13.07 10.74 0.74
CA VAL A 214 -12.05 9.87 1.36
C VAL A 214 -12.35 9.68 2.85
N HIS A 215 -12.09 8.48 3.35
CA HIS A 215 -11.96 8.22 4.76
C HIS A 215 -10.53 7.70 5.02
N ILE A 216 -9.70 8.56 5.61
CA ILE A 216 -8.28 8.32 5.86
C ILE A 216 -8.15 7.32 7.01
N ASP A 217 -7.71 6.12 6.66
CA ASP A 217 -7.41 4.99 7.53
C ASP A 217 -6.02 5.07 8.15
N ALA A 218 -5.08 5.77 7.49
CA ALA A 218 -3.69 5.98 7.93
C ALA A 218 -3.53 6.86 9.20
N CYS A 219 -4.33 6.59 10.22
CA CYS A 219 -4.41 7.27 11.51
C CYS A 219 -3.75 6.47 12.64
N CYS A 220 -3.41 5.20 12.39
CA CYS A 220 -2.81 4.29 13.37
C CYS A 220 -1.33 4.61 13.63
N LEU A 221 -0.94 4.59 14.90
CA LEU A 221 0.42 4.72 15.38
C LEU A 221 1.14 3.37 15.32
N VAL A 222 1.67 3.05 14.14
CA VAL A 222 2.53 1.86 13.93
C VAL A 222 3.95 2.07 14.47
N GLY A 223 4.45 3.30 14.38
CA GLY A 223 5.81 3.70 14.73
C GLY A 223 6.04 5.17 14.42
N LYS A 224 7.29 5.62 14.38
CA LYS A 224 7.60 7.06 14.17
C LYS A 224 7.10 7.57 12.82
N THR A 225 7.17 6.73 11.79
CA THR A 225 6.71 7.06 10.44
C THR A 225 5.21 7.39 10.39
N GLY A 226 4.41 6.84 11.31
CA GLY A 226 3.00 7.20 11.50
C GLY A 226 2.74 8.69 11.60
N LEU A 227 3.67 9.45 12.18
CA LEU A 227 3.60 10.91 12.24
C LEU A 227 4.48 11.60 11.19
N LEU A 228 5.65 11.05 10.87
CA LEU A 228 6.58 11.70 9.94
C LEU A 228 6.01 11.80 8.52
N VAL A 229 5.21 10.83 8.07
CA VAL A 229 4.56 10.86 6.76
C VAL A 229 3.58 12.03 6.65
N PRO A 230 2.53 12.15 7.50
CA PRO A 230 1.59 13.26 7.39
C PRO A 230 2.25 14.62 7.68
N GLN A 231 3.25 14.69 8.56
CA GLN A 231 4.03 15.92 8.76
C GLN A 231 4.78 16.32 7.49
N ARG A 232 5.44 15.37 6.82
CA ARG A 232 6.17 15.65 5.60
C ARG A 232 5.24 16.11 4.47
N LEU A 233 4.08 15.49 4.34
CA LEU A 233 3.06 15.92 3.38
C LEU A 233 2.58 17.34 3.66
N LEU A 234 2.35 17.68 4.93
CA LEU A 234 1.98 19.03 5.35
C LEU A 234 3.10 20.05 5.06
N GLU A 235 4.35 19.73 5.35
CA GLU A 235 5.53 20.57 5.02
C GLU A 235 5.66 20.85 3.52
N LEU A 236 5.29 19.88 2.69
CA LEU A 236 5.27 20.00 1.23
C LEU A 236 4.06 20.80 0.70
N GLY A 237 3.22 21.34 1.60
CA GLY A 237 2.08 22.17 1.27
C GLY A 237 0.76 21.42 1.08
N GLY A 238 0.70 20.15 1.50
CA GLY A 238 -0.44 19.28 1.26
C GLY A 238 -1.76 19.87 1.73
N ARG A 239 -2.76 19.81 0.84
CA ARG A 239 -4.15 20.15 1.12
C ARG A 239 -5.07 19.11 0.50
N VAL A 240 -6.04 18.63 1.27
CA VAL A 240 -7.04 17.70 0.72
C VAL A 240 -7.88 18.42 -0.34
N ARG A 241 -8.18 17.72 -1.44
CA ARG A 241 -8.92 18.24 -2.60
C ARG A 241 -10.33 17.69 -2.71
N VAL A 242 -10.65 16.69 -1.91
CA VAL A 242 -11.96 16.08 -1.77
C VAL A 242 -12.34 16.04 -0.28
N PRO A 243 -13.63 16.01 0.07
CA PRO A 243 -14.06 15.79 1.44
C PRO A 243 -13.35 14.58 2.05
N ALA A 244 -12.57 14.82 3.10
CA ALA A 244 -11.77 13.79 3.75
C ALA A 244 -12.10 13.76 5.24
N THR A 245 -12.46 12.58 5.73
CA THR A 245 -12.61 12.33 7.17
C THR A 245 -11.49 11.41 7.67
N CYS A 246 -11.20 11.43 8.96
CA CYS A 246 -10.17 10.59 9.55
C CYS A 246 -10.76 9.51 10.45
N ASN A 247 -10.18 8.32 10.37
CA ASN A 247 -10.47 7.19 11.25
C ASN A 247 -10.14 7.52 12.72
N SER A 248 -10.48 6.60 13.63
CA SER A 248 -10.05 6.63 15.02
C SER A 248 -8.52 6.74 15.13
N LEU A 249 -8.07 7.51 16.11
CA LEU A 249 -6.66 7.58 16.51
C LEU A 249 -6.44 6.58 17.65
N ASP A 250 -5.19 6.16 17.85
CA ASP A 250 -4.78 5.33 18.99
C ASP A 250 -4.72 6.12 20.32
N VAL A 251 -5.59 7.11 20.48
CA VAL A 251 -5.71 7.95 21.67
C VAL A 251 -7.12 8.54 21.80
N ASP A 252 -7.71 8.44 23.00
CA ASP A 252 -8.84 9.30 23.38
C ASP A 252 -8.29 10.68 23.73
N ARG A 253 -8.35 11.62 22.78
CA ARG A 253 -7.78 12.98 22.92
C ARG A 253 -8.29 13.74 24.16
N GLN A 254 -9.45 13.38 24.71
CA GLN A 254 -10.05 14.05 25.86
C GLN A 254 -9.71 13.35 27.18
N ARG A 255 -9.70 12.02 27.20
CA ARG A 255 -9.64 11.22 28.43
C ARG A 255 -8.38 10.40 28.61
N TRP A 256 -7.38 10.52 27.73
CA TRP A 256 -6.14 9.73 27.79
C TRP A 256 -5.50 9.69 29.20
N ARG A 257 -5.47 10.82 29.93
CA ARG A 257 -4.97 10.87 31.32
C ARG A 257 -5.78 10.00 32.29
N ALA A 258 -7.10 10.04 32.18
CA ALA A 258 -8.00 9.25 33.03
C ALA A 258 -7.97 7.75 32.68
N LEU A 259 -7.67 7.42 31.42
CA LEU A 259 -7.45 6.06 30.95
C LEU A 259 -6.07 5.50 31.33
N GLY A 260 -5.18 6.33 31.89
CA GLY A 260 -3.84 5.92 32.31
C GLY A 260 -2.91 5.57 31.15
N THR A 261 -3.15 6.13 29.95
CA THR A 261 -2.30 5.88 28.78
C THR A 261 -0.98 6.63 28.90
N ASP A 262 0.07 6.08 28.28
CA ASP A 262 1.40 6.69 28.24
C ASP A 262 1.33 8.12 27.64
N PRO A 263 1.82 9.16 28.34
CA PRO A 263 1.77 10.53 27.86
C PRO A 263 2.47 10.78 26.52
N ASP A 264 3.60 10.12 26.26
CA ASP A 264 4.39 10.31 25.05
C ASP A 264 3.67 9.67 23.86
N VAL A 265 3.15 8.45 24.03
CA VAL A 265 2.33 7.77 23.02
C VAL A 265 1.06 8.57 22.71
N SER A 266 0.38 9.06 23.75
CA SER A 266 -0.88 9.81 23.62
C SER A 266 -0.68 11.13 22.88
N GLN A 267 0.39 11.86 23.20
CA GLN A 267 0.76 13.10 22.51
C GLN A 267 1.19 12.83 21.06
N PHE A 268 1.92 11.73 20.83
CA PHE A 268 2.37 11.37 19.49
C PHE A 268 1.19 11.00 18.57
N ALA A 269 0.30 10.12 19.03
CA ALA A 269 -0.91 9.74 18.29
C ALA A 269 -1.83 10.94 18.01
N SER A 270 -1.93 11.89 18.94
CA SER A 270 -2.74 13.11 18.74
C SER A 270 -2.21 13.97 17.58
N LYS A 271 -0.88 14.05 17.42
CA LYS A 271 -0.25 14.87 16.38
C LYS A 271 -0.51 14.35 14.95
N ILE A 272 -0.80 13.05 14.80
CA ILE A 272 -1.18 12.46 13.50
C ILE A 272 -2.47 13.13 13.03
N GLY A 273 -3.48 13.16 13.91
CA GLY A 273 -4.74 13.86 13.62
C GLY A 273 -4.54 15.35 13.38
N ASP A 274 -3.70 16.03 14.17
CA ASP A 274 -3.44 17.47 13.97
C ASP A 274 -2.83 17.77 12.59
N ALA A 275 -1.96 16.90 12.07
CA ALA A 275 -1.41 17.04 10.73
C ALA A 275 -2.49 16.92 9.64
N TYR A 276 -3.39 15.93 9.75
CA TYR A 276 -4.51 15.79 8.81
C TYR A 276 -5.50 16.95 8.88
N LEU A 277 -5.80 17.46 10.08
CA LEU A 277 -6.62 18.66 10.26
C LEU A 277 -5.98 19.88 9.60
N ALA A 278 -4.67 20.05 9.75
CA ALA A 278 -3.94 21.16 9.13
C ALA A 278 -3.94 21.08 7.59
N MET A 279 -4.00 19.87 7.01
CA MET A 279 -4.19 19.65 5.58
C MET A 279 -5.65 19.84 5.11
N GLY A 280 -6.60 20.01 6.04
CA GLY A 280 -8.02 20.29 5.73
C GLY A 280 -8.97 19.09 5.85
N ALA A 281 -8.51 17.96 6.38
CA ALA A 281 -9.41 16.84 6.71
C ALA A 281 -10.26 17.17 7.95
N SER A 282 -11.34 16.42 8.15
CA SER A 282 -12.21 16.51 9.34
C SER A 282 -12.07 15.27 10.22
N MET A 283 -12.03 15.45 11.53
CA MET A 283 -11.96 14.31 12.45
C MET A 283 -13.36 13.74 12.72
N SER A 284 -13.62 12.50 12.31
CA SER A 284 -14.81 11.75 12.71
C SER A 284 -14.52 10.70 13.78
N PHE A 285 -13.24 10.30 13.95
CA PHE A 285 -12.75 9.39 14.98
C PHE A 285 -13.48 8.02 15.01
N THR A 286 -13.90 7.52 13.85
CA THR A 286 -14.64 6.27 13.76
C THR A 286 -14.14 5.42 12.61
N CYS A 287 -13.99 4.12 12.88
CA CYS A 287 -13.74 3.08 11.89
C CYS A 287 -15.00 2.64 11.13
N ALA A 288 -16.15 3.17 11.53
CA ALA A 288 -17.45 2.90 10.93
C ALA A 288 -18.00 4.16 10.22
N PRO A 289 -17.35 4.68 9.17
CA PRO A 289 -17.76 5.91 8.49
C PRO A 289 -19.15 5.80 7.84
N TYR A 290 -19.65 4.59 7.58
CA TYR A 290 -21.01 4.35 7.10
C TYR A 290 -22.11 4.70 8.12
N LEU A 291 -21.76 4.94 9.39
CA LEU A 291 -22.68 5.47 10.40
C LEU A 291 -22.77 7.00 10.39
N LEU A 292 -21.88 7.68 9.66
CA LEU A 292 -21.89 9.14 9.55
C LEU A 292 -23.01 9.61 8.61
N ASP A 293 -23.46 10.85 8.82
CA ASP A 293 -24.42 11.49 7.92
C ASP A 293 -23.86 11.70 6.51
N SER A 294 -22.54 11.79 6.37
CA SER A 294 -21.81 11.92 5.11
C SER A 294 -21.60 10.60 4.35
N LYS A 295 -22.24 9.50 4.78
CA LYS A 295 -22.11 8.21 4.09
C LYS A 295 -22.47 8.33 2.58
N PRO A 296 -21.73 7.62 1.71
CA PRO A 296 -21.91 7.69 0.27
C PRO A 296 -23.25 7.10 -0.16
N GLN A 297 -23.67 7.46 -1.36
CA GLN A 297 -24.83 6.92 -2.04
C GLN A 297 -24.44 5.77 -2.98
N GLN A 298 -25.44 5.05 -3.45
CA GLN A 298 -25.25 3.99 -4.44
C GLN A 298 -24.62 4.56 -5.72
N GLY A 299 -23.55 3.91 -6.17
CA GLY A 299 -22.80 4.28 -7.37
C GLY A 299 -21.69 5.31 -7.15
N ASP A 300 -21.60 5.94 -5.98
CA ASP A 300 -20.50 6.86 -5.67
C ASP A 300 -19.16 6.13 -5.72
N GLN A 301 -18.17 6.76 -6.35
CA GLN A 301 -16.76 6.34 -6.28
C GLN A 301 -16.11 7.02 -5.08
N ILE A 302 -15.60 6.27 -4.12
CA ILE A 302 -14.98 6.79 -2.89
C ILE A 302 -13.62 6.12 -2.66
N ALA A 303 -12.85 6.65 -1.71
CA ALA A 303 -11.65 5.98 -1.22
C ALA A 303 -11.71 5.78 0.29
N TRP A 304 -12.23 4.61 0.68
CA TRP A 304 -12.23 4.12 2.06
C TRP A 304 -11.36 2.86 2.09
N GLY A 305 -10.25 2.87 2.85
CA GLY A 305 -9.31 1.74 2.89
C GLY A 305 -9.64 0.67 3.92
N GLU A 306 -10.37 1.03 4.98
CA GLU A 306 -10.55 0.15 6.12
C GLU A 306 -11.43 -1.07 5.79
N SER A 307 -10.99 -2.26 6.23
CA SER A 307 -11.59 -3.55 5.86
C SER A 307 -13.10 -3.63 6.09
N ASN A 308 -13.60 -3.13 7.22
CA ASN A 308 -15.03 -3.16 7.53
C ASN A 308 -15.81 -2.16 6.66
N ALA A 309 -15.25 -0.97 6.44
CA ALA A 309 -15.85 0.11 5.69
C ALA A 309 -15.94 -0.21 4.20
N VAL A 310 -14.90 -0.82 3.63
CA VAL A 310 -14.85 -1.31 2.24
C VAL A 310 -15.97 -2.31 1.97
N ALA A 311 -16.12 -3.31 2.85
CA ALA A 311 -17.14 -4.34 2.71
C ALA A 311 -18.55 -3.73 2.77
N PHE A 312 -18.80 -2.84 3.75
CA PHE A 312 -20.09 -2.20 3.91
C PHE A 312 -20.43 -1.26 2.73
N ALA A 313 -19.46 -0.46 2.29
CA ALA A 313 -19.64 0.46 1.16
C ALA A 313 -20.02 -0.28 -0.13
N ASN A 314 -19.29 -1.34 -0.47
CA ASN A 314 -19.50 -2.11 -1.70
C ASN A 314 -20.78 -2.96 -1.68
N SER A 315 -21.09 -3.59 -0.54
CA SER A 315 -22.17 -4.59 -0.43
C SER A 315 -23.50 -4.02 0.05
N VAL A 316 -23.49 -3.04 0.96
CA VAL A 316 -24.71 -2.49 1.57
C VAL A 316 -25.10 -1.16 0.94
N LEU A 317 -24.15 -0.22 0.82
CA LEU A 317 -24.43 1.10 0.24
C LEU A 317 -24.45 1.07 -1.28
N GLY A 318 -23.76 0.11 -1.89
CA GLY A 318 -23.56 0.05 -3.34
C GLY A 318 -22.67 1.16 -3.88
N ALA A 319 -21.92 1.83 -3.01
CA ALA A 319 -20.78 2.66 -3.40
C ALA A 319 -19.63 1.77 -3.89
N ARG A 320 -18.57 2.38 -4.42
CA ARG A 320 -17.43 1.69 -5.02
C ARG A 320 -16.13 2.18 -4.42
N THR A 321 -15.33 1.25 -3.93
CA THR A 321 -14.00 1.52 -3.36
C THR A 321 -13.21 0.22 -3.33
N GLN A 322 -11.89 0.34 -3.43
CA GLN A 322 -10.97 -0.76 -3.11
C GLN A 322 -10.61 -0.78 -1.64
N LYS A 323 -10.06 -1.93 -1.22
CA LYS A 323 -9.21 -2.00 -0.05
C LYS A 323 -7.84 -1.38 -0.36
N TYR A 324 -7.77 -0.06 -0.29
CA TYR A 324 -6.51 0.67 -0.46
C TYR A 324 -5.56 0.40 0.72
N PRO A 325 -4.23 0.32 0.49
CA PRO A 325 -3.26 0.30 1.57
C PRO A 325 -3.22 1.65 2.30
N ASP A 326 -2.80 1.64 3.57
CA ASP A 326 -2.63 2.89 4.33
C ASP A 326 -1.65 3.82 3.59
N TYR A 327 -1.96 5.11 3.68
CA TYR A 327 -1.36 6.25 3.00
C TYR A 327 -1.76 6.44 1.55
N LEU A 328 -2.19 5.40 0.80
CA LEU A 328 -2.72 5.63 -0.55
C LEU A 328 -4.00 6.45 -0.48
N ASP A 329 -4.86 6.17 0.50
CA ASP A 329 -6.01 6.98 0.86
C ASP A 329 -5.66 8.46 1.09
N VAL A 330 -4.55 8.77 1.75
CA VAL A 330 -4.05 10.14 1.93
C VAL A 330 -3.61 10.74 0.59
N LEU A 331 -2.90 9.98 -0.25
CA LEU A 331 -2.51 10.45 -1.59
C LEU A 331 -3.75 10.72 -2.46
N ILE A 332 -4.77 9.86 -2.35
CA ILE A 332 -6.06 10.03 -3.02
C ILE A 332 -6.76 11.29 -2.46
N ALA A 333 -6.68 11.57 -1.15
CA ALA A 333 -7.24 12.81 -0.59
C ALA A 333 -6.57 14.07 -1.15
N LEU A 334 -5.26 14.04 -1.37
CA LEU A 334 -4.47 15.16 -1.90
C LEU A 334 -4.65 15.40 -3.41
N THR A 335 -5.19 14.44 -4.14
CA THR A 335 -5.34 14.48 -5.62
C THR A 335 -6.80 14.42 -6.06
N GLY A 336 -7.66 13.75 -5.30
CA GLY A 336 -9.00 13.32 -5.69
C GLY A 336 -9.01 12.17 -6.69
N ARG A 337 -7.88 11.48 -6.90
CA ARG A 337 -7.70 10.50 -8.00
C ARG A 337 -7.29 9.15 -7.44
N ALA A 338 -7.93 8.08 -7.92
CA ALA A 338 -7.64 6.71 -7.52
C ALA A 338 -7.47 5.79 -8.75
N PRO A 339 -6.64 4.73 -8.67
CA PRO A 339 -6.56 3.71 -9.72
C PRO A 339 -7.90 3.01 -9.91
N VAL A 340 -8.32 2.79 -11.16
CA VAL A 340 -9.51 1.98 -11.47
C VAL A 340 -9.12 0.51 -11.51
N MET A 341 -9.54 -0.26 -10.49
CA MET A 341 -9.28 -1.68 -10.38
C MET A 341 -10.53 -2.45 -9.92
N ASP A 342 -10.50 -3.78 -9.97
CA ASP A 342 -11.39 -4.72 -9.26
C ASP A 342 -12.82 -4.20 -8.88
N CYS A 343 -13.10 -3.98 -7.59
CA CYS A 343 -14.35 -3.41 -7.05
C CYS A 343 -14.79 -2.02 -7.58
N ASP A 344 -13.95 -1.27 -8.29
CA ASP A 344 -14.34 -0.04 -8.98
C ASP A 344 -15.14 -0.35 -10.25
N LEU A 345 -14.99 -1.57 -10.78
CA LEU A 345 -15.61 -2.09 -12.00
C LEU A 345 -16.76 -3.04 -11.68
N ASP A 346 -17.74 -3.15 -12.57
CA ASP A 346 -18.82 -4.13 -12.42
C ASP A 346 -18.35 -5.57 -12.48
N GLU A 347 -17.31 -5.85 -13.28
CA GLU A 347 -16.74 -7.19 -13.39
C GLU A 347 -16.13 -7.66 -12.07
N GLY A 348 -15.33 -6.83 -11.40
CA GLY A 348 -14.67 -7.19 -10.15
C GLY A 348 -15.64 -7.39 -8.97
N ARG A 349 -16.86 -6.83 -9.07
CA ARG A 349 -17.92 -7.01 -8.06
C ARG A 349 -18.74 -8.28 -8.27
N ARG A 350 -18.48 -9.08 -9.32
CA ARG A 350 -19.21 -10.33 -9.55
C ARG A 350 -18.78 -11.38 -8.54
N PRO A 351 -19.73 -12.04 -7.83
CA PRO A 351 -19.37 -13.08 -6.88
C PRO A 351 -18.77 -14.27 -7.61
N THR A 352 -17.61 -14.74 -7.14
CA THR A 352 -16.93 -15.93 -7.68
C THR A 352 -17.24 -17.20 -6.89
N MET A 353 -17.90 -17.07 -5.73
CA MET A 353 -18.26 -18.16 -4.84
C MET A 353 -19.61 -17.87 -4.17
N SER A 354 -20.42 -18.92 -3.98
CA SER A 354 -21.73 -18.85 -3.31
C SER A 354 -21.80 -19.91 -2.23
N PHE A 355 -22.20 -19.51 -1.01
CA PHE A 355 -22.37 -20.40 0.13
C PHE A 355 -23.85 -20.60 0.42
N HIS A 356 -24.28 -21.85 0.46
CA HIS A 356 -25.64 -22.21 0.89
C HIS A 356 -25.57 -22.64 2.36
N ILE A 357 -26.09 -21.79 3.24
CA ILE A 357 -26.07 -22.03 4.68
C ILE A 357 -27.45 -22.48 5.11
N THR A 358 -27.56 -23.73 5.60
CA THR A 358 -28.77 -24.21 6.24
C THR A 358 -28.71 -23.86 7.72
N VAL A 359 -29.50 -22.87 8.13
CA VAL A 359 -29.60 -22.50 9.55
C VAL A 359 -30.74 -23.29 10.18
N GLN A 360 -30.44 -24.11 11.18
CA GLN A 360 -31.46 -24.61 12.10
C GLN A 360 -31.74 -23.50 13.11
N LEU A 361 -32.95 -22.94 13.07
CA LEU A 361 -33.40 -22.06 14.15
C LEU A 361 -33.41 -22.88 15.44
N LEU A 362 -32.60 -22.48 16.41
CA LEU A 362 -32.71 -22.99 17.77
C LEU A 362 -34.05 -22.48 18.30
N THR A 363 -35.07 -23.33 18.31
CA THR A 363 -36.33 -23.06 19.01
C THR A 363 -36.04 -23.12 20.50
N GLY A 364 -36.00 -21.95 21.15
CA GLY A 364 -35.98 -21.80 22.60
C GLY A 364 -37.38 -21.90 23.21
#